data_AF-A0A0B4VST7-F1
#
_entry.id   AF-A0A0B4VST7-F1
#
_cell.length_a   1.000
_cell.length_b   1.000
_cell.length_c   1.000
_cell.angle_alpha   90.00
_cell.angle_beta   90.00
_cell.angle_gamma   90.00
#
_symmetry.space_group_name_H-M   'P 1'
#
loop_
_entity.id
_entity.type
_entity.pdbx_description
1 polymer ?
#
loop_
_entity_poly.entity_id
_entity_poly.type
_entity_poly.pdbx_seq_one_letter_code
_entity_poly.pdbx_strand_id
1 'polypeptide(L)'
;SIDTACSSSLYAIHQASEALRHGDCSMAVAGGVNAVLLPTTTIAFCQAQMLSPDGKCKSFDARADGYARSEGAGMIVLKPLIQALKDNDPIYALVRGGALSNDGKTQGIAQPGYDAQVSLIDTAYRHAAIQPYQVQYIEAHGTGTKAGDR
;
A
#
# COMPACT_ATOMS: atom_id res chain seq x y z
N SER A 1 -3.52 5.14 -15.65
CA SER A 1 -2.95 5.40 -14.31
C SER A 1 -3.97 5.00 -13.27
N ILE A 2 -3.54 4.77 -12.03
CA ILE A 2 -4.40 4.38 -10.91
C ILE A 2 -4.24 5.44 -9.83
N ASP A 3 -5.35 5.94 -9.30
CA ASP A 3 -5.40 6.89 -8.19
C ASP A 3 -6.35 6.37 -7.11
N THR A 4 -5.76 5.89 -6.02
CA THR A 4 -6.44 5.52 -4.78
C THR A 4 -5.78 6.21 -3.59
N ALA A 5 -5.29 7.45 -3.81
CA ALA A 5 -4.49 8.20 -2.84
C ALA A 5 -3.28 7.38 -2.32
N CYS A 6 -3.16 7.18 -1.00
CA CYS A 6 -1.98 6.59 -0.37
C CYS A 6 -1.70 5.14 -0.78
N SER A 7 -2.70 4.41 -1.28
CA SER A 7 -2.55 3.00 -1.67
C SER A 7 -2.25 2.80 -3.17
N SER A 8 -2.13 3.87 -3.95
CA SER A 8 -2.11 3.82 -5.42
C SER A 8 -1.03 2.88 -5.99
N SER A 9 0.18 2.88 -5.41
CA SER A 9 1.28 2.02 -5.88
C SER A 9 1.01 0.53 -5.62
N LEU A 10 0.49 0.18 -4.45
CA LEU A 10 0.10 -1.20 -4.13
C LEU A 10 -1.11 -1.65 -4.94
N TYR A 11 -2.07 -0.76 -5.20
CA TYR A 11 -3.19 -1.04 -6.09
C TYR A 11 -2.69 -1.33 -7.52
N ALA A 12 -1.72 -0.55 -8.02
CA ALA A 12 -1.11 -0.79 -9.33
C ALA A 12 -0.38 -2.14 -9.40
N ILE A 13 0.35 -2.51 -8.36
CA ILE A 13 1.01 -3.83 -8.27
C ILE A 13 -0.01 -4.97 -8.24
N HIS A 14 -1.11 -4.80 -7.49
CA HIS A 14 -2.19 -5.79 -7.45
C HIS A 14 -2.83 -5.97 -8.83
N GLN A 15 -3.23 -4.89 -9.49
CA GLN A 15 -3.82 -4.93 -10.83
C GLN A 15 -2.88 -5.56 -11.87
N ALA A 16 -1.59 -5.22 -11.82
CA ALA A 16 -0.60 -5.84 -12.68
C ALA A 16 -0.44 -7.35 -12.42
N SER A 17 -0.49 -7.76 -11.15
CA SER A 17 -0.44 -9.17 -10.78
C SER A 17 -1.67 -9.94 -11.29
N GLU A 18 -2.86 -9.35 -11.20
CA GLU A 18 -4.09 -9.96 -11.70
C GLU A 18 -4.11 -10.04 -13.24
N ALA A 19 -3.66 -9.00 -13.94
CA ALA A 19 -3.50 -9.03 -15.40
C ALA A 19 -2.57 -10.18 -15.85
N LEU A 20 -1.47 -10.41 -15.14
CA LEU A 20 -0.57 -11.53 -15.40
C LEU A 20 -1.21 -12.89 -15.11
N ARG A 21 -2.03 -13.02 -14.05
CA ARG A 21 -2.73 -14.26 -13.71
C ARG A 21 -3.82 -14.59 -14.74
N HIS A 22 -4.53 -13.59 -15.24
CA HIS A 22 -5.56 -13.75 -16.26
C HIS A 22 -5.00 -13.94 -17.67
N GLY A 23 -3.70 -13.67 -17.87
CA GLY A 23 -3.05 -13.79 -19.16
C GLY A 23 -3.27 -12.60 -20.09
N ASP A 24 -3.73 -11.47 -19.55
CA ASP A 24 -3.89 -10.21 -20.30
C ASP A 24 -2.54 -9.64 -20.77
N CYS A 25 -1.47 -9.98 -20.04
CA CYS A 25 -0.09 -9.71 -20.43
C CYS A 25 0.87 -10.81 -19.92
N SER A 26 2.07 -10.87 -20.51
CA SER A 26 3.12 -11.82 -20.13
C SER A 26 4.17 -11.24 -19.17
N MET A 27 4.23 -9.90 -19.09
CA MET A 27 5.11 -9.12 -18.21
C MET A 27 4.44 -7.79 -17.94
N ALA A 28 4.65 -7.22 -16.75
CA ALA A 28 4.10 -5.92 -16.38
C ALA A 28 5.12 -5.06 -15.64
N VAL A 29 5.04 -3.75 -15.82
CA VAL A 29 5.77 -2.77 -15.02
C VAL A 29 4.75 -2.04 -14.15
N ALA A 30 4.97 -2.07 -12.83
CA ALA A 30 4.04 -1.48 -11.86
C ALA A 30 4.79 -0.75 -10.75
N GLY A 31 4.15 0.25 -10.15
CA GLY A 31 4.79 1.08 -9.13
C GLY A 31 4.05 2.38 -8.91
N GLY A 32 4.75 3.40 -8.42
CA GLY A 32 4.16 4.70 -8.16
C GLY A 32 5.20 5.82 -8.09
N VAL A 33 4.73 7.04 -8.24
CA VAL A 33 5.49 8.27 -8.10
C VAL A 33 4.68 9.27 -7.29
N ASN A 34 5.35 9.99 -6.39
CA ASN A 34 4.80 11.11 -5.66
C ASN A 34 5.80 12.27 -5.66
N ALA A 35 5.34 13.45 -6.06
CA ALA A 35 6.11 14.68 -6.04
C ALA A 35 5.28 15.81 -5.40
N VAL A 36 5.88 16.54 -4.48
CA VAL A 36 5.30 17.63 -3.71
C VAL A 36 5.70 18.96 -4.36
N LEU A 37 5.12 19.22 -5.53
CA LEU A 37 5.52 20.36 -6.36
C LEU A 37 4.88 21.68 -5.96
N LEU A 38 3.68 21.64 -5.37
CA LEU A 38 2.89 22.82 -5.02
C LEU A 38 2.56 22.85 -3.53
N PRO A 39 2.59 24.04 -2.89
CA PRO A 39 2.30 24.18 -1.47
C PRO A 39 0.81 23.99 -1.15
N THR A 40 -0.08 24.14 -2.13
CA THR A 40 -1.54 24.11 -1.95
C THR A 40 -2.02 22.83 -1.27
N THR A 41 -1.52 21.67 -1.70
CA THR A 41 -1.85 20.37 -1.08
C THR A 41 -1.31 20.27 0.35
N THR A 42 -0.10 20.78 0.62
CA THR A 42 0.44 20.82 2.00
C THR A 42 -0.44 21.68 2.88
N ILE A 43 -0.82 22.87 2.42
CA ILE A 43 -1.67 23.80 3.17
C ILE A 43 -3.03 23.15 3.48
N ALA A 44 -3.64 22.47 2.50
CA ALA A 44 -4.89 21.74 2.71
C ALA A 44 -4.76 20.65 3.77
N PHE A 45 -3.67 19.86 3.76
CA PHE A 45 -3.42 18.83 4.78
C PHE A 45 -3.10 19.41 6.17
N CYS A 46 -2.44 20.58 6.25
CA CYS A 46 -2.28 21.32 7.51
C CYS A 46 -3.63 21.77 8.07
N GLN A 47 -4.50 22.33 7.22
CA GLN A 47 -5.84 22.78 7.61
C GLN A 47 -6.72 21.62 8.06
N ALA A 48 -6.55 20.44 7.46
CA ALA A 48 -7.19 19.20 7.88
C ALA A 48 -6.53 18.54 9.10
N GLN A 49 -5.50 19.16 9.71
CA GLN A 49 -4.75 18.65 10.86
C GLN A 49 -4.18 17.24 10.65
N MET A 50 -3.80 16.90 9.41
CA MET A 50 -3.26 15.58 9.07
C MET A 50 -1.73 15.50 9.24
N LEU A 51 -1.03 16.64 9.17
CA LEU A 51 0.43 16.69 9.19
C LEU A 51 0.97 16.85 10.61
N SER A 52 2.06 16.14 10.91
CA SER A 52 2.80 16.33 12.16
C SER A 52 3.51 17.69 12.16
N PRO A 53 3.43 18.49 13.24
CA PRO A 53 4.10 19.78 13.34
C PRO A 53 5.63 19.71 13.25
N ASP A 54 6.24 18.59 13.64
CA ASP A 54 7.69 18.37 13.55
C ASP A 54 8.12 17.62 12.30
N GLY A 55 7.19 17.35 11.38
CA GLY A 55 7.46 16.76 10.07
C GLY A 55 7.95 15.32 10.14
N LYS A 56 7.50 14.54 11.13
CA LYS A 56 7.87 13.12 11.29
C LYS A 56 6.64 12.21 11.36
N CYS A 57 6.73 11.04 10.72
CA CYS A 57 5.83 9.93 11.00
C CYS A 57 6.33 9.22 12.26
N LYS A 58 5.60 9.35 13.37
CA LYS A 58 5.93 8.72 14.66
C LYS A 58 5.15 7.40 14.82
N SER A 59 5.35 6.49 13.88
CA SER A 59 4.57 5.26 13.76
C SER A 59 4.57 4.47 15.07
N PHE A 60 3.38 4.17 15.59
CA PHE A 60 3.16 3.41 16.82
C PHE A 60 3.70 4.07 18.11
N ASP A 61 4.11 5.34 18.06
CA ASP A 61 4.57 6.09 19.23
C ASP A 61 3.38 6.76 19.94
N ALA A 62 3.41 6.82 21.28
CA ALA A 62 2.39 7.52 22.07
C ALA A 62 2.28 9.03 21.73
N ARG A 63 3.33 9.61 21.13
CA ARG A 63 3.43 11.00 20.66
C ARG A 63 2.97 11.19 19.21
N ALA A 64 2.40 10.17 18.57
CA ALA A 64 1.78 10.25 17.26
C ALA A 64 0.85 11.47 17.15
N ASP A 65 1.14 12.36 16.21
CA ASP A 65 0.49 13.66 16.04
C ASP A 65 0.29 14.05 14.56
N GLY A 66 0.37 13.08 13.64
CA GLY A 66 0.21 13.27 12.21
C GLY A 66 1.32 12.60 11.40
N TYR A 67 1.25 12.72 10.07
CA TYR A 67 2.26 12.17 9.18
C TYR A 67 3.13 13.27 8.56
N ALA A 68 4.27 12.88 7.98
CA ALA A 68 5.15 13.74 7.21
C ALA A 68 5.00 13.45 5.71
N ARG A 69 4.90 14.49 4.88
CA ARG A 69 4.90 14.32 3.42
C ARG A 69 6.30 13.98 2.94
N SER A 70 6.39 13.11 1.94
CA SER A 70 7.65 12.73 1.29
C SER A 70 7.47 12.69 -0.23
N GLU A 71 8.58 12.68 -0.95
CA GLU A 71 8.62 12.45 -2.39
C GLU A 71 9.31 11.11 -2.67
N GLY A 72 9.00 10.51 -3.82
CA GLY A 72 9.64 9.26 -4.22
C GLY A 72 9.05 8.68 -5.49
N ALA A 73 9.84 7.87 -6.18
CA ALA A 73 9.40 7.08 -7.32
C ALA A 73 9.99 5.68 -7.21
N GLY A 74 9.19 4.66 -7.51
CA GLY A 74 9.62 3.27 -7.47
C GLY A 74 8.80 2.43 -8.44
N MET A 75 9.49 1.59 -9.20
CA MET A 75 8.89 0.69 -10.18
C MET A 75 9.49 -0.71 -10.03
N ILE A 76 8.67 -1.72 -10.24
CA ILE A 76 9.06 -3.14 -10.29
C ILE A 76 8.60 -3.76 -11.61
N VAL A 77 9.35 -4.77 -12.05
CA VAL A 77 8.97 -5.63 -13.17
C VAL A 77 8.40 -6.92 -12.61
N LEU A 78 7.22 -7.29 -13.08
CA LEU A 78 6.49 -8.48 -12.68
C LEU A 78 6.39 -9.44 -13.86
N LYS A 79 6.59 -10.74 -13.58
CA LYS A 79 6.46 -11.81 -14.56
C LYS A 79 5.95 -13.08 -13.87
N PRO A 80 5.17 -13.95 -14.54
CA PRO A 80 4.80 -15.24 -13.97
C PRO A 80 6.05 -16.05 -13.62
N LEU A 81 6.10 -16.61 -12.42
CA LEU A 81 7.29 -17.29 -11.88
C LEU A 81 7.84 -18.37 -12.82
N ILE A 82 6.94 -19.18 -13.40
CA ILE A 82 7.32 -20.23 -14.35
C ILE A 82 8.07 -19.65 -15.55
N GLN A 83 7.65 -18.48 -16.05
CA GLN A 83 8.31 -17.81 -17.16
C GLN A 83 9.63 -17.16 -16.73
N ALA A 84 9.70 -16.61 -15.51
CA ALA A 84 10.93 -16.02 -14.95
C ALA A 84 12.03 -17.07 -14.82
N LEU A 85 11.67 -18.26 -14.34
CA LEU A 85 12.58 -19.41 -14.25
C LEU A 85 13.04 -19.89 -15.62
N LYS A 86 12.13 -19.99 -16.61
CA LYS A 86 12.47 -20.41 -17.98
C LYS A 86 13.46 -19.47 -18.66
N ASP A 87 13.26 -18.16 -18.47
CA ASP A 87 14.09 -17.14 -19.10
C ASP A 87 15.36 -16.82 -18.29
N ASN A 88 15.53 -17.49 -17.13
CA ASN A 88 16.65 -17.30 -16.21
C ASN A 88 16.77 -15.84 -15.72
N ASP A 89 15.63 -15.21 -15.43
CA ASP A 89 15.58 -13.85 -14.90
C ASP A 89 16.04 -13.80 -13.43
N PRO A 90 16.62 -12.67 -12.98
CA PRO A 90 16.82 -12.43 -11.56
C PRO A 90 15.47 -12.29 -10.83
N ILE A 91 15.26 -13.09 -9.79
CA ILE A 91 14.04 -13.08 -8.98
C ILE A 91 14.35 -12.53 -7.59
N TYR A 92 13.85 -11.32 -7.29
CA TYR A 92 14.06 -10.67 -5.99
C TYR A 92 13.07 -11.14 -4.92
N ALA A 93 11.80 -11.35 -5.30
CA ALA A 93 10.74 -11.78 -4.41
C ALA A 93 9.58 -12.42 -5.21
N LEU A 94 8.69 -13.11 -4.51
CA LEU A 94 7.47 -13.69 -5.07
C LEU A 94 6.24 -13.01 -4.48
N VAL A 95 5.41 -12.40 -5.34
CA VAL A 95 4.08 -11.90 -4.95
C VAL A 95 3.12 -13.08 -4.83
N ARG A 96 3.00 -13.63 -3.62
CA ARG A 96 2.17 -14.81 -3.35
C ARG A 96 0.68 -14.55 -3.55
N GLY A 97 0.20 -13.38 -3.15
CA GLY A 97 -1.19 -12.96 -3.25
C GLY A 97 -1.36 -11.54 -2.72
N GLY A 98 -2.57 -11.01 -2.90
CA GLY A 98 -2.96 -9.70 -2.39
C GLY A 98 -4.47 -9.53 -2.51
N ALA A 99 -4.98 -8.46 -1.91
CA ALA A 99 -6.39 -8.12 -1.95
C ALA A 99 -6.55 -6.60 -1.97
N LEU A 100 -7.72 -6.15 -2.38
CA LEU A 100 -8.13 -4.75 -2.36
C LEU A 100 -9.48 -4.67 -1.65
N SER A 101 -9.72 -3.58 -0.93
CA SER A 101 -10.98 -3.32 -0.25
C SER A 101 -11.26 -1.83 -0.19
N ASN A 102 -12.42 -1.48 0.38
CA ASN A 102 -12.79 -0.12 0.74
C ASN A 102 -13.38 -0.14 2.15
N ASP A 103 -13.09 0.90 2.93
CA ASP A 103 -13.55 1.00 4.31
C ASP A 103 -15.08 1.15 4.44
N GLY A 104 -15.76 1.52 3.36
CA GLY A 104 -17.21 1.68 3.33
C GLY A 104 -17.67 2.83 4.22
N LYS A 105 -18.71 2.57 5.02
CA LYS A 105 -19.27 3.57 5.94
C LYS A 105 -18.52 3.57 7.27
N THR A 106 -17.71 4.59 7.52
CA THR A 106 -17.02 4.83 8.79
C THR A 106 -17.58 6.08 9.49
N GLN A 107 -17.04 6.42 10.66
CA GLN A 107 -17.46 7.61 11.43
C GLN A 107 -17.08 8.94 10.77
N GLY A 108 -16.18 8.92 9.78
CA GLY A 108 -15.84 10.06 8.94
C GLY A 108 -15.06 9.59 7.73
N ILE A 109 -15.18 10.30 6.60
CA ILE A 109 -14.62 9.87 5.30
C ILE A 109 -13.12 9.52 5.33
N ALA A 110 -12.36 10.12 6.24
CA ALA A 110 -10.91 9.91 6.40
C ALA A 110 -10.55 8.94 7.54
N GLN A 111 -11.55 8.40 8.26
CA GLN A 111 -11.33 7.52 9.40
C GLN A 111 -11.25 6.06 8.93
N PRO A 112 -10.19 5.32 9.29
CA PRO A 112 -9.99 3.96 8.82
C PRO A 112 -11.04 2.99 9.34
N GLY A 113 -11.45 2.04 8.50
CA GLY A 113 -12.40 0.98 8.85
C GLY A 113 -11.71 -0.27 9.40
N TYR A 114 -11.78 -0.51 10.70
CA TYR A 114 -11.14 -1.67 11.35
C TYR A 114 -11.58 -3.01 10.73
N ASP A 115 -12.89 -3.27 10.64
CA ASP A 115 -13.42 -4.53 10.11
C ASP A 115 -13.03 -4.74 8.63
N ALA A 116 -12.96 -3.66 7.85
CA ALA A 116 -12.55 -3.70 6.46
C ALA A 116 -11.07 -4.07 6.32
N GLN A 117 -10.20 -3.58 7.20
CA GLN A 117 -8.79 -3.95 7.23
C GLN A 117 -8.57 -5.41 7.67
N VAL A 118 -9.31 -5.89 8.68
CA VAL A 118 -9.26 -7.30 9.10
C VAL A 118 -9.68 -8.22 7.95
N SER A 119 -10.80 -7.91 7.30
CA SER A 119 -11.29 -8.67 6.14
C SER A 119 -10.32 -8.63 4.95
N LEU A 120 -9.71 -7.48 4.69
CA LEU A 120 -8.69 -7.30 3.66
C LEU A 120 -7.49 -8.21 3.91
N ILE A 121 -6.96 -8.21 5.13
CA ILE A 121 -5.79 -9.00 5.52
C ILE A 121 -6.09 -10.50 5.45
N ASP A 122 -7.26 -10.94 5.95
CA ASP A 122 -7.70 -12.34 5.84
C ASP A 122 -7.79 -12.79 4.38
N THR A 123 -8.40 -11.96 3.53
CA THR A 123 -8.52 -12.24 2.11
C THR A 123 -7.15 -12.34 1.43
N ALA A 124 -6.22 -11.44 1.77
CA ALA A 124 -4.85 -11.47 1.26
C ALA A 124 -4.12 -12.77 1.66
N TYR A 125 -4.27 -13.22 2.91
CA TYR A 125 -3.69 -14.49 3.36
C TYR A 125 -4.29 -15.70 2.63
N ARG A 126 -5.61 -15.72 2.44
CA ARG A 126 -6.29 -16.77 1.65
C ARG A 126 -5.80 -16.79 0.21
N HIS A 127 -5.70 -15.64 -0.46
CA HIS A 127 -5.19 -15.55 -1.83
C HIS A 127 -3.71 -15.97 -1.94
N ALA A 128 -2.90 -15.68 -0.93
CA ALA A 128 -1.49 -16.07 -0.87
C ALA A 128 -1.28 -17.55 -0.47
N ALA A 129 -2.34 -18.24 -0.03
CA ALA A 129 -2.31 -19.58 0.56
C ALA A 129 -1.25 -19.69 1.67
N ILE A 130 -1.26 -18.74 2.62
CA ILE A 130 -0.40 -18.73 3.81
C ILE A 130 -1.24 -18.59 5.07
N GLN A 131 -0.74 -19.16 6.17
CA GLN A 131 -1.30 -18.99 7.50
C GLN A 131 -0.66 -17.77 8.19
N PRO A 132 -1.39 -17.01 9.02
CA PRO A 132 -0.86 -15.80 9.67
C PRO A 132 0.44 -16.04 10.46
N TYR A 133 0.58 -17.20 11.13
CA TYR A 133 1.78 -17.52 11.92
C TYR A 133 3.05 -17.74 11.07
N GLN A 134 2.92 -17.86 9.74
CA GLN A 134 4.06 -17.98 8.83
C GLN A 134 4.65 -16.61 8.48
N VAL A 135 3.96 -15.51 8.82
CA VAL A 135 4.41 -14.14 8.56
C VAL A 135 5.41 -13.73 9.63
N GLN A 136 6.62 -13.42 9.21
CA GLN A 136 7.71 -13.00 10.11
C GLN A 136 7.83 -11.48 10.22
N TYR A 137 7.30 -10.75 9.24
CA TYR A 137 7.43 -9.31 9.14
C TYR A 137 6.18 -8.68 8.51
N ILE A 138 5.79 -7.52 9.01
CA ILE A 138 4.70 -6.71 8.48
C ILE A 138 5.22 -5.29 8.25
N GLU A 139 5.28 -4.87 6.99
CA GLU A 139 5.44 -3.46 6.63
C GLU A 139 4.07 -2.79 6.77
N ALA A 140 3.86 -2.09 7.88
CA ALA A 140 2.57 -1.46 8.16
C ALA A 140 2.43 -0.10 7.47
N HIS A 141 1.19 0.38 7.32
CA HIS A 141 0.95 1.74 6.82
C HIS A 141 1.53 2.82 7.75
N GLY A 142 1.36 2.63 9.06
CA GLY A 142 2.10 3.32 10.13
C GLY A 142 2.24 4.83 9.94
N THR A 143 1.14 5.55 9.80
CA THR A 143 1.19 6.99 9.47
C THR A 143 1.59 7.88 10.64
N GLY A 144 1.72 7.34 11.86
CA GLY A 144 2.01 8.16 13.04
C GLY A 144 0.77 8.93 13.50
N THR A 145 -0.42 8.36 13.30
CA THR A 145 -1.69 8.98 13.72
C THR A 145 -2.34 8.19 14.86
N LYS A 146 -2.92 8.90 15.83
CA LYS A 146 -3.54 8.25 17.00
C LYS A 146 -4.70 7.32 16.66
N ALA A 147 -5.41 7.61 15.56
CA ALA A 147 -6.56 6.83 15.12
C ALA A 147 -6.15 5.66 14.20
N GLY A 148 -5.09 5.82 13.40
CA GLY A 148 -4.66 4.81 12.43
C GLY A 148 -3.67 3.78 12.98
N ASP A 149 -2.86 4.14 13.98
CA ASP A 149 -1.82 3.26 14.52
C ASP A 149 -2.29 2.42 15.73
N ARG A 150 -3.56 2.55 16.14
CA ARG A 150 -4.21 1.75 17.20
C ARG A 150 -5.00 0.60 16.62
#